data_AF-A0A958MTC5-F1
#
_entry.id   AF-A0A958MTC5-F1
#
_cell.length_a   1.000
_cell.length_b   1.000
_cell.length_c   1.000
_cell.angle_alpha   90.00
_cell.angle_beta   90.00
_cell.angle_gamma   90.00
#
_symmetry.space_group_name_H-M   'P 1'
#
loop_
_entity.id
_entity.type
_entity.pdbx_description
1 polymer ?
#
loop_
_entity_poly.entity_id
_entity_poly.type
_entity_poly.pdbx_seq_one_letter_code
_entity_poly.pdbx_strand_id
1 'polypeptide(L)'
;MKKRLEDLLNKKILNLAPVSGGCIAQSYRVSCDDGSQYFVKTHSQDLPRLFACEAHGLSELSKAEAVLVPLPTGTTYDFLILPFIETSEPNPGFWREF
;
A
#
# COMPACT_ATOMS: atom_id res chain seq x y z
N MET A 1 11.39 8.17 8.28
CA MET A 1 10.28 7.72 7.43
C MET A 1 9.97 8.71 6.31
N LYS A 2 9.35 9.87 6.58
CA LYS A 2 8.88 10.82 5.54
C LYS A 2 9.91 11.13 4.45
N LYS A 3 11.09 11.65 4.80
CA LYS A 3 12.14 12.00 3.84
C LYS A 3 12.52 10.84 2.92
N ARG A 4 12.67 9.63 3.48
CA ARG A 4 13.01 8.43 2.73
C ARG A 4 11.90 8.00 1.76
N LEU A 5 10.64 8.19 2.14
CA LEU A 5 9.52 7.99 1.22
C LEU A 5 9.48 9.06 0.12
N GLU A 6 9.80 10.31 0.43
CA GLU A 6 9.94 11.38 -0.58
C GLU A 6 11.04 11.04 -1.59
N ASP A 7 12.18 10.54 -1.11
CA ASP A 7 13.30 10.08 -1.95
C ASP A 7 12.90 8.89 -2.83
N LEU A 8 12.20 7.89 -2.27
CA LEU A 8 11.73 6.70 -2.99
C LEU A 8 10.65 7.01 -4.03
N LEU A 9 9.74 7.93 -3.71
CA LEU A 9 8.65 8.34 -4.59
C LEU A 9 9.08 9.42 -5.60
N ASN A 10 10.22 10.08 -5.35
CA ASN A 10 10.66 11.29 -6.03
C ASN A 10 9.56 12.38 -6.05
N LYS A 11 8.87 12.55 -4.92
CA LYS A 11 7.72 13.44 -4.74
C LYS A 11 7.71 14.03 -3.34
N LYS A 12 7.17 15.23 -3.17
CA LYS A 12 7.01 15.82 -1.84
C LYS A 12 5.76 15.26 -1.18
N ILE A 13 5.86 14.88 0.10
CA ILE A 13 4.73 14.37 0.86
C ILE A 13 4.03 15.52 1.58
N LEU A 14 2.76 15.75 1.23
CA LEU A 14 1.89 16.71 1.90
C LEU A 14 1.30 16.13 3.19
N ASN A 15 0.86 14.87 3.16
CA ASN A 15 0.20 14.24 4.31
C ASN A 15 0.60 12.76 4.47
N LEU A 16 0.62 12.31 5.73
CA LEU A 16 0.88 10.94 6.16
C LEU A 16 -0.17 10.59 7.22
N ALA A 17 -1.25 9.93 6.80
CA ALA A 17 -2.33 9.55 7.69
C ALA A 17 -2.24 8.04 8.02
N PRO A 18 -2.19 7.63 9.30
CA PRO A 18 -2.26 6.21 9.64
C PRO A 18 -3.61 5.64 9.19
N VAL A 19 -3.60 4.40 8.69
CA VAL A 19 -4.80 3.65 8.35
C VAL A 19 -4.85 2.34 9.14
N SER A 20 -6.07 1.90 9.47
CA SER A 20 -6.28 0.65 10.21
C SER A 20 -5.91 -0.58 9.37
N GLY A 21 -5.72 -1.73 10.02
CA GLY A 21 -5.39 -3.01 9.34
C GLY A 21 -3.93 -3.47 9.49
N GLY A 22 -3.15 -2.81 10.35
CA GLY A 22 -1.74 -3.12 10.58
C GLY A 22 -1.43 -3.74 11.94
N CYS A 23 -1.71 -5.04 12.16
CA CYS A 23 -1.26 -5.71 13.39
C CYS A 23 0.25 -5.96 13.40
N ILE A 24 0.81 -6.38 12.25
CA ILE A 24 2.23 -6.72 12.11
C ILE A 24 3.04 -5.51 11.60
N ALA A 25 2.53 -4.82 10.57
CA ALA A 25 3.17 -3.65 9.97
C ALA A 25 2.28 -2.41 10.14
N GLN A 26 2.89 -1.26 10.42
CA GLN A 26 2.19 0.02 10.42
C GLN A 26 1.81 0.40 8.99
N SER A 27 0.59 0.89 8.79
CA SER A 27 0.06 1.24 7.48
C SER A 27 -0.32 2.71 7.43
N TYR A 28 0.00 3.37 6.30
CA TYR A 28 -0.23 4.79 6.09
C TYR A 28 -0.82 5.06 4.71
N ARG A 29 -1.72 6.04 4.64
CA ARG A 29 -2.03 6.76 3.40
C ARG A 29 -1.06 7.93 3.26
N VAL A 30 -0.32 7.95 2.17
CA VAL A 30 0.58 9.04 1.78
C VAL A 30 -0.09 9.87 0.69
N SER A 31 -0.15 11.18 0.87
CA SER A 31 -0.63 12.11 -0.15
C SER A 31 0.52 13.02 -0.59
N CYS A 32 0.77 13.09 -1.89
CA CYS A 32 1.86 13.87 -2.49
C CYS A 32 1.36 15.21 -3.05
N ASP A 33 2.31 16.09 -3.39
CA ASP A 33 2.05 17.42 -3.94
C ASP A 33 1.50 17.43 -5.36
N ASP A 34 1.77 16.39 -6.13
CA ASP A 34 1.21 16.16 -7.47
C ASP A 34 -0.20 15.53 -7.45
N GLY A 35 -0.80 15.37 -6.26
CA GLY A 35 -2.12 14.76 -6.08
C GLY A 35 -2.12 13.23 -6.03
N SER A 36 -0.99 12.57 -6.25
CA SER A 36 -0.91 11.11 -6.13
C SER A 36 -1.06 10.64 -4.69
N GLN A 37 -1.63 9.43 -4.54
CA GLN A 37 -1.85 8.80 -3.25
C GLN A 37 -1.30 7.37 -3.25
N TYR A 38 -0.66 7.01 -2.13
CA TYR A 38 -0.07 5.69 -1.93
C TYR A 38 -0.51 5.08 -0.62
N PHE A 39 -0.68 3.76 -0.62
CA PHE A 39 -0.76 2.97 0.60
C PHE A 39 0.64 2.44 0.91
N VAL A 40 1.15 2.73 2.11
CA VAL A 40 2.50 2.37 2.52
C VAL A 40 2.44 1.52 3.79
N LYS A 41 3.05 0.33 3.73
CA LYS A 41 3.36 -0.47 4.92
C LYS A 41 4.81 -0.27 5.33
N THR A 42 5.05 -0.24 6.64
CA THR A 42 6.39 -0.21 7.22
C THR A 42 6.42 -0.95 8.55
N HIS A 43 7.59 -1.39 8.97
CA HIS A 43 7.78 -2.10 10.22
C HIS A 43 9.02 -1.59 10.95
N SER A 44 8.97 -1.55 12.28
CA SER A 44 10.05 -1.01 13.10
C SER A 44 11.19 -2.00 13.36
N GLN A 45 10.96 -3.29 13.15
CA GLN A 45 11.98 -4.34 13.28
C GLN A 45 12.63 -4.63 11.93
N ASP A 46 13.88 -5.05 11.96
CA ASP A 46 14.61 -5.48 10.77
C ASP A 46 14.15 -6.88 10.35
N LEU A 47 13.18 -6.92 9.43
CA LEU A 47 12.65 -8.14 8.83
C LEU A 47 12.89 -8.09 7.31
N PRO A 48 14.12 -8.37 6.84
CA PRO A 48 14.57 -7.98 5.50
C PRO A 48 13.81 -8.63 4.34
N ARG A 49 13.02 -9.67 4.60
CA ARG A 49 12.21 -10.36 3.59
C ARG A 49 10.71 -10.08 3.70
N LEU A 50 10.24 -9.35 4.71
CA LEU A 50 8.81 -9.21 4.98
C LEU A 50 8.06 -8.63 3.77
N PHE A 51 8.47 -7.45 3.31
CA PHE A 51 7.81 -6.77 2.19
C PHE A 51 8.16 -7.37 0.83
N ALA A 52 9.32 -8.01 0.70
CA ALA A 52 9.66 -8.76 -0.51
C ALA A 52 8.73 -9.97 -0.71
N CYS A 53 8.47 -10.73 0.36
CA CYS A 53 7.51 -11.83 0.32
C CYS A 53 6.09 -11.35 0.03
N GLU A 54 5.67 -10.24 0.64
CA GLU A 54 4.34 -9.67 0.41
C GLU A 54 4.17 -9.16 -1.04
N ALA A 55 5.16 -8.44 -1.57
CA ALA A 55 5.18 -8.01 -2.97
C ALA A 55 5.08 -9.19 -3.95
N HIS A 56 5.81 -10.28 -3.67
CA HIS A 56 5.73 -11.50 -4.47
C HIS A 56 4.34 -12.13 -4.40
N GLY A 57 3.75 -12.22 -3.21
CA GLY A 57 2.38 -12.74 -3.04
C GLY A 57 1.34 -11.94 -3.84
N LEU A 58 1.42 -10.61 -3.83
CA LEU A 58 0.55 -9.75 -4.64
C LEU A 58 0.74 -9.99 -6.15
N SER A 59 1.99 -10.15 -6.59
CA SER A 59 2.29 -10.50 -7.99
C SER A 59 1.67 -11.85 -8.37
N GLU A 60 1.81 -12.88 -7.54
CA GLU A 60 1.20 -14.19 -7.82
C GLU A 60 -0.33 -14.13 -7.84
N LEU A 61 -0.96 -13.42 -6.90
CA LEU A 61 -2.41 -13.24 -6.88
C LEU A 61 -2.93 -12.51 -8.11
N SER A 62 -2.18 -11.53 -8.64
CA SER A 62 -2.58 -10.78 -9.82
C SER A 62 -2.73 -11.65 -11.07
N LYS A 63 -1.96 -12.74 -11.18
CA LYS A 63 -2.01 -13.69 -12.32
C LYS A 63 -3.31 -14.47 -12.40
N ALA A 64 -4.04 -14.59 -11.28
CA ALA A 64 -5.31 -15.29 -11.27
C ALA A 64 -6.41 -14.51 -12.01
N GLU A 65 -6.23 -13.19 -12.19
CA GLU A 65 -7.21 -12.28 -12.80
C GLU A 65 -8.62 -12.37 -12.19
N ALA A 66 -8.70 -12.89 -10.96
CA ALA A 66 -9.96 -13.18 -10.28
C ALA A 66 -10.50 -11.96 -9.53
N VAL A 67 -9.61 -11.11 -9.03
CA VAL A 67 -9.93 -9.86 -8.32
C VAL A 67 -8.90 -8.79 -8.68
N LEU A 68 -9.25 -7.53 -8.47
CA LEU A 68 -8.31 -6.42 -8.60
C LEU A 68 -7.24 -6.53 -7.51
N VAL A 69 -6.00 -6.78 -7.91
CA VAL A 69 -4.84 -6.84 -6.98
C VAL A 69 -3.96 -5.61 -7.22
N PRO A 70 -3.73 -4.75 -6.21
CA PRO A 70 -2.79 -3.64 -6.34
C PRO A 70 -1.36 -4.17 -6.46
N LEU A 71 -0.68 -3.79 -7.53
CA LEU A 71 0.72 -4.13 -7.74
C LEU A 71 1.64 -3.14 -7.01
N PRO A 72 2.77 -3.60 -6.44
CA PRO A 72 3.73 -2.69 -5.81
C PRO A 72 4.32 -1.68 -6.78
N THR A 73 4.28 -0.41 -6.40
CA THR A 73 4.99 0.68 -7.09
C THR A 73 6.42 0.86 -6.56
N GLY A 74 6.72 0.30 -5.39
CA GLY A 74 8.06 0.29 -4.81
C GLY A 74 8.14 -0.63 -3.60
N THR A 75 9.27 -1.32 -3.45
CA THR A 75 9.51 -2.24 -2.32
C THR A 75 10.96 -2.08 -1.85
N THR A 76 11.14 -1.94 -0.54
CA THR A 76 12.44 -2.01 0.14
C THR A 76 12.36 -3.03 1.27
N TYR A 77 13.44 -3.20 2.04
CA TYR A 77 13.42 -4.07 3.22
C TYR A 77 12.46 -3.57 4.32
N ASP A 78 12.14 -2.27 4.34
CA ASP A 78 11.36 -1.59 5.37
C ASP A 78 10.08 -0.89 4.86
N PHE A 79 9.84 -0.92 3.54
CA PHE A 79 8.62 -0.38 2.92
C PHE A 79 8.03 -1.30 1.86
N LEU A 80 6.70 -1.38 1.86
CA LEU A 80 5.90 -1.79 0.70
C LEU A 80 5.02 -0.61 0.30
N ILE A 81 5.14 -0.16 -0.95
CA ILE A 81 4.41 0.99 -1.50
C ILE A 81 3.47 0.46 -2.58
N LEU A 82 2.18 0.69 -2.39
CA LEU A 82 1.10 0.32 -3.31
C LEU A 82 0.32 1.57 -3.75
N PRO A 83 -0.37 1.53 -4.90
CA PRO A 83 -1.41 2.50 -5.23
C PRO A 83 -2.46 2.56 -4.11
N PHE A 84 -2.89 3.76 -3.74
CA PHE A 84 -4.01 3.90 -2.81
C PHE A 84 -5.33 3.63 -3.54
N ILE A 85 -6.11 2.66 -3.06
CA ILE A 85 -7.45 2.38 -3.57
C ILE A 85 -8.44 3.03 -2.59
N GLU A 86 -9.29 3.93 -3.10
CA GLU A 86 -10.34 4.53 -2.28
C GLU A 86 -11.43 3.51 -1.96
N THR A 87 -11.82 3.44 -0.69
CA THR A 87 -12.98 2.65 -0.27
C THR A 87 -14.25 3.36 -0.73
N SER A 88 -15.03 2.71 -1.59
CA SER A 88 -16.41 3.15 -1.88
C SER A 88 -17.38 2.54 -0.87
N GLU A 89 -18.45 3.26 -0.54
CA GLU A 89 -19.54 2.66 0.24
C GLU A 89 -20.18 1.51 -0.56
N PRO A 90 -20.42 0.34 0.05
CA PRO A 90 -21.15 -0.73 -0.61
C PRO A 90 -22.54 -0.22 -0.97
N ASN A 91 -22.95 -0.40 -2.22
CA ASN A 91 -24.34 -0.13 -2.58
C ASN A 91 -25.27 -1.10 -1.80
N PRO A 92 -26.57 -0.76 -1.61
CA PRO A 92 -27.50 -1.62 -0.87
C PRO A 92 -27.75 -3.03 -1.45
N GLY A 93 -27.10 -3.41 -2.56
CA GLY A 93 -27.20 -4.72 -3.20
C GLY A 93 -25.89 -5.51 -3.26
N PHE A 94 -24.77 -4.98 -2.74
CA PHE A 94 -23.42 -5.52 -2.96
C PHE A 94 -23.29 -7.02 -2.69
N TRP A 95 -23.87 -7.50 -1.58
CA TRP A 95 -23.81 -8.92 -1.18
C TRP A 95 -24.70 -9.86 -1.99
N ARG A 96 -25.64 -9.33 -2.80
CA ARG A 96 -26.52 -10.14 -3.66
C ARG A 96 -25.98 -10.29 -5.08
N GLU A 97 -25.03 -9.44 -5.47
CA GLU A 97 -24.49 -9.36 -6.84
C GLU A 97 -23.05 -9.90 -6.95
N PHE A 98 -22.48 -10.37 -5.83
CA PHE A 98 -21.17 -11.03 -5.73
C PHE A 98 -21.30 -12.55 -5.54
#